data_AF-A0A496U721-F1
#
_entry.id   AF-A0A496U721-F1
#
_cell.length_a   1.000
_cell.length_b   1.000
_cell.length_c   1.000
_cell.angle_alpha   90.00
_cell.angle_beta   90.00
_cell.angle_gamma   90.00
#
_symmetry.space_group_name_H-M   'P 1'
#
loop_
_entity.id
_entity.type
_entity.pdbx_description
1 polymer ?
#
loop_
_entity_poly.entity_id
_entity_poly.type
_entity_poly.pdbx_seq_one_letter_code
_entity_poly.pdbx_strand_id
1 'polypeptide(L)'
;MKKLSYVLLGLVILFFSCKQEGNKMRRKWSNLEHADVNLWADDYFHQNTVDASRVREGIIRARVDGEWHDYKTVELPDKFIKWSVENRMETFERVRKNQMPRLAGPHNGMVATYGIRRLDSQFKINNAVKGMGFMPREDKIKEVIDLLESTKDSDFETHLKVLEDLYNHVDEYFTRKALLSLELYTTKEFETHTFLNEMVNPAVSIVFLDIPSFEVKAIAQLIHPNDPQLTEYEKDIVHYANLIHSYFHGKFTKTFIAVVYHVIEVYDNTPGRGGKGIRIMPPLP
;
A
#
# COMPACT_ATOMS: atom_id res chain seq x y z
N MET A 1 64.98 -28.95 15.70
CA MET A 1 63.78 -28.07 15.63
C MET A 1 63.81 -27.28 14.33
N LYS A 2 62.84 -27.49 13.43
CA LYS A 2 62.43 -26.62 12.29
C LYS A 2 61.77 -27.48 11.19
N LYS A 3 60.59 -28.04 11.47
CA LYS A 3 59.65 -28.56 10.46
C LYS A 3 58.22 -28.33 10.95
N LEU A 4 57.87 -27.08 11.19
CA LEU A 4 56.50 -26.66 11.52
C LEU A 4 56.29 -25.20 11.08
N SER A 5 56.33 -24.92 9.78
CA SER A 5 55.98 -23.57 9.29
C SER A 5 55.35 -23.51 7.90
N TYR A 6 55.34 -24.58 7.11
CA TYR A 6 54.76 -24.54 5.75
C TYR A 6 53.33 -25.07 5.65
N VAL A 7 52.86 -25.85 6.63
CA VAL A 7 51.48 -26.39 6.63
C VAL A 7 50.47 -25.39 7.20
N LEU A 8 50.89 -24.53 8.14
CA LEU A 8 50.00 -23.52 8.74
C LEU A 8 49.72 -22.35 7.79
N LEU A 9 50.68 -21.98 6.92
CA LEU A 9 50.54 -20.86 5.98
C LEU A 9 49.57 -21.19 4.82
N GLY A 10 49.57 -22.45 4.34
CA GLY A 10 48.66 -22.90 3.27
C GLY A 10 47.20 -22.99 3.71
N LEU A 11 46.93 -23.40 4.94
CA LEU A 11 45.57 -23.42 5.52
C LEU A 11 45.03 -22.00 5.72
N VAL A 12 45.85 -21.05 6.20
CA VAL A 12 45.42 -19.66 6.39
C VAL A 12 45.08 -18.97 5.06
N ILE A 13 45.84 -19.23 3.98
CA ILE A 13 45.56 -18.66 2.64
C ILE A 13 44.27 -19.23 2.02
N LEU A 14 44.01 -20.54 2.20
CA LEU A 14 42.75 -21.18 1.76
C LEU A 14 41.52 -20.64 2.52
N PHE A 15 41.63 -20.42 3.83
CA PHE A 15 40.54 -19.81 4.61
C PHE A 15 40.32 -18.33 4.26
N PHE A 16 41.36 -17.56 3.93
CA PHE A 16 41.22 -16.18 3.45
C PHE A 16 40.58 -16.09 2.06
N SER A 17 40.94 -17.00 1.14
CA SER A 17 40.37 -17.04 -0.22
C SER A 17 38.89 -17.44 -0.21
N CYS A 18 38.50 -18.46 0.56
CA CYS A 18 37.09 -18.83 0.76
C CYS A 18 36.27 -17.73 1.45
N LYS A 19 36.88 -16.96 2.37
CA LYS A 19 36.19 -15.84 3.04
C LYS A 19 36.07 -14.61 2.12
N GLN A 20 37.03 -14.39 1.22
CA GLN A 20 36.97 -13.34 0.18
C GLN A 20 35.99 -13.68 -0.93
N GLU A 21 35.92 -14.93 -1.40
CA GLU A 21 34.90 -15.40 -2.34
C GLU A 21 33.52 -15.47 -1.70
N GLY A 22 33.42 -15.92 -0.45
CA GLY A 22 32.20 -15.85 0.35
C GLY A 22 31.69 -14.42 0.52
N ASN A 23 32.57 -13.45 0.80
CA ASN A 23 32.20 -12.02 0.86
C ASN A 23 31.93 -11.39 -0.51
N LYS A 24 32.61 -11.82 -1.59
CA LYS A 24 32.32 -11.38 -2.97
C LYS A 24 30.98 -11.93 -3.45
N MET A 25 30.65 -13.19 -3.16
CA MET A 25 29.32 -13.75 -3.38
C MET A 25 28.29 -13.02 -2.54
N ARG A 26 28.51 -12.83 -1.24
CA ARG A 26 27.58 -12.09 -0.36
C ARG A 26 27.34 -10.64 -0.80
N ARG A 27 28.33 -9.97 -1.40
CA ARG A 27 28.18 -8.66 -2.10
C ARG A 27 27.52 -8.76 -3.48
N LYS A 28 27.60 -9.91 -4.15
CA LYS A 28 26.92 -10.16 -5.43
C LYS A 28 25.42 -10.47 -5.25
N TRP A 29 25.04 -10.96 -4.06
CA TRP A 29 23.66 -11.24 -3.67
C TRP A 29 23.09 -10.19 -2.69
N SER A 30 23.81 -9.10 -2.39
CA SER A 30 23.26 -7.96 -1.66
C SER A 30 22.56 -7.02 -2.64
N ASN A 31 21.37 -6.51 -2.28
CA ASN A 31 20.56 -5.59 -3.09
C ASN A 31 19.88 -6.23 -4.30
N LEU A 32 19.60 -7.54 -4.26
CA LEU A 32 18.83 -8.15 -5.35
C LEU A 32 17.36 -7.74 -5.33
N GLU A 33 16.94 -7.26 -4.17
CA GLU A 33 15.64 -6.69 -3.90
C GLU A 33 15.41 -5.34 -4.59
N HIS A 34 16.46 -4.73 -5.16
CA HIS A 34 16.39 -3.43 -5.81
C HIS A 34 16.16 -3.55 -7.31
N ALA A 35 15.76 -2.45 -7.94
CA ALA A 35 15.80 -2.30 -9.39
C ALA A 35 17.14 -1.69 -9.87
N ASP A 36 17.39 -1.73 -11.18
CA ASP A 36 18.55 -1.06 -11.83
C ASP A 36 18.32 0.45 -12.01
N VAL A 37 17.68 1.09 -11.02
CA VAL A 37 17.40 2.52 -10.95
C VAL A 37 17.46 2.95 -9.49
N ASN A 38 17.87 4.19 -9.23
CA ASN A 38 17.78 4.77 -7.88
C ASN A 38 16.51 5.62 -7.78
N LEU A 39 15.58 5.23 -6.91
CA LEU A 39 14.34 5.96 -6.65
C LEU A 39 14.39 6.81 -5.37
N TRP A 40 15.48 6.71 -4.60
CA TRP A 40 15.63 7.39 -3.32
C TRP A 40 16.47 8.67 -3.44
N ALA A 41 15.99 9.73 -2.81
CA ALA A 41 16.73 10.94 -2.48
C ALA A 41 17.12 10.84 -0.99
N ASP A 42 18.38 10.47 -0.73
CA ASP A 42 18.86 10.17 0.62
C ASP A 42 18.02 9.11 1.35
N ASP A 43 17.16 9.49 2.30
CA ASP A 43 16.31 8.59 3.10
C ASP A 43 14.82 8.71 2.79
N TYR A 44 14.44 9.43 1.72
CA TYR A 44 13.07 9.56 1.24
C TYR A 44 12.99 9.37 -0.29
N PHE A 45 11.79 9.44 -0.85
CA PHE A 45 11.57 9.56 -2.28
C PHE A 45 10.42 10.54 -2.57
N HIS A 46 10.37 11.02 -3.80
CA HIS A 46 9.24 11.77 -4.35
C HIS A 46 8.75 11.07 -5.63
N GLN A 47 7.46 10.75 -5.72
CA GLN A 47 6.90 10.08 -6.87
C GLN A 47 6.59 11.07 -8.01
N ASN A 48 7.53 11.16 -8.96
CA ASN A 48 7.43 12.09 -10.09
C ASN A 48 6.49 11.62 -11.23
N THR A 49 5.79 10.50 -11.05
CA THR A 49 4.90 9.90 -12.06
C THR A 49 3.42 10.19 -11.81
N VAL A 50 3.10 10.93 -10.75
CA VAL A 50 1.73 11.33 -10.39
C VAL A 50 1.70 12.81 -10.08
N ASP A 51 0.67 13.49 -10.57
CA ASP A 51 0.33 14.87 -10.22
C ASP A 51 -1.11 14.89 -9.70
N ALA A 52 -1.23 15.07 -8.37
CA ALA A 52 -2.47 15.07 -7.63
C ALA A 52 -3.06 16.48 -7.41
N SER A 53 -2.47 17.53 -8.01
CA SER A 53 -2.87 18.93 -7.76
C SER A 53 -4.32 19.24 -8.13
N ARG A 54 -4.91 18.46 -9.05
CA ARG A 54 -6.28 18.63 -9.56
C ARG A 54 -7.27 17.57 -9.07
N VAL A 55 -6.90 16.77 -8.06
CA VAL A 55 -7.77 15.68 -7.56
C VAL A 55 -9.11 16.22 -7.03
N ARG A 56 -9.12 17.44 -6.46
CA ARG A 56 -10.37 18.14 -6.05
C ARG A 56 -11.32 18.40 -7.22
N GLU A 57 -10.79 18.62 -8.42
CA GLU A 57 -11.57 18.77 -9.66
C GLU A 57 -12.04 17.41 -10.23
N GLY A 58 -11.69 16.30 -9.58
CA GLY A 58 -11.95 14.95 -10.08
C GLY A 58 -10.99 14.51 -11.18
N ILE A 59 -9.80 15.12 -11.27
CA ILE A 59 -8.79 14.81 -12.28
C ILE A 59 -7.47 14.47 -11.57
N ILE A 60 -6.87 13.34 -11.94
CA ILE A 60 -5.50 13.01 -11.55
C ILE A 60 -4.68 12.81 -12.82
N ARG A 61 -3.49 13.40 -12.85
CA ARG A 61 -2.58 13.28 -13.99
C ARG A 61 -1.49 12.27 -13.63
N ALA A 62 -1.19 11.34 -14.52
CA ALA A 62 -0.23 10.28 -14.24
C ALA A 62 0.55 9.87 -15.49
N ARG A 63 1.82 9.46 -15.29
CA ARG A 63 2.67 8.93 -16.34
C ARG A 63 2.54 7.41 -16.42
N VAL A 64 1.64 6.93 -17.26
CA VAL A 64 1.36 5.51 -17.48
C VAL A 64 1.98 5.11 -18.81
N ASP A 65 2.71 4.00 -18.84
CA ASP A 65 3.43 3.53 -20.03
C ASP A 65 4.37 4.55 -20.68
N GLY A 66 4.91 5.46 -19.87
CA GLY A 66 5.84 6.50 -20.30
C GLY A 66 5.18 7.79 -20.81
N GLU A 67 3.85 7.82 -20.93
CA GLU A 67 3.09 8.97 -21.40
C GLU A 67 2.23 9.59 -20.29
N TRP A 68 2.14 10.92 -20.28
CA TRP A 68 1.29 11.63 -19.33
C TRP A 68 -0.15 11.69 -19.83
N HIS A 69 -1.08 11.26 -18.98
CA HIS A 69 -2.51 11.33 -19.27
C HIS A 69 -3.28 11.93 -18.09
N ASP A 70 -4.39 12.60 -18.40
CA ASP A 70 -5.39 13.02 -17.42
C ASP A 70 -6.42 11.91 -17.26
N TYR A 71 -6.62 11.44 -16.02
CA TYR A 71 -7.63 10.46 -15.66
C TYR A 71 -8.72 11.11 -14.83
N LYS A 72 -9.99 10.80 -15.14
CA LYS A 72 -11.12 11.23 -14.32
C LYS A 72 -11.29 10.26 -13.15
N THR A 73 -11.32 10.78 -11.94
CA THR A 73 -11.66 9.98 -10.77
C THR A 73 -13.17 9.76 -10.69
N VAL A 74 -13.57 8.57 -10.26
CA VAL A 74 -14.96 8.18 -10.05
C VAL A 74 -15.17 7.75 -8.61
N GLU A 75 -16.43 7.73 -8.18
CA GLU A 75 -16.78 7.26 -6.85
C GLU A 75 -16.93 5.75 -6.83
N LEU A 76 -16.50 5.13 -5.72
CA LEU A 76 -16.89 3.78 -5.38
C LEU A 76 -18.43 3.70 -5.29
N PRO A 77 -19.07 2.72 -5.95
CA PRO A 77 -20.52 2.64 -5.99
C PRO A 77 -21.10 2.18 -4.65
N ASP A 78 -22.38 2.49 -4.40
CA ASP A 78 -23.08 2.13 -3.14
C ASP A 78 -22.92 0.65 -2.77
N LYS A 79 -23.00 -0.25 -3.76
CA LYS A 79 -22.84 -1.69 -3.51
C LYS A 79 -21.45 -2.06 -3.00
N PHE A 80 -20.40 -1.36 -3.43
CA PHE A 80 -19.05 -1.55 -2.90
C PHE A 80 -18.99 -1.04 -1.47
N ILE A 81 -19.48 0.19 -1.22
CA ILE A 81 -19.45 0.81 0.11
C ILE A 81 -20.22 -0.05 1.12
N LYS A 82 -21.45 -0.46 0.79
CA LYS A 82 -22.29 -1.31 1.63
C LYS A 82 -21.58 -2.62 1.98
N TRP A 83 -21.13 -3.38 0.99
CA TRP A 83 -20.41 -4.65 1.21
C TRP A 83 -19.14 -4.44 2.06
N SER A 84 -18.40 -3.37 1.78
CA SER A 84 -17.14 -3.02 2.44
C SER A 84 -17.33 -2.66 3.91
N VAL A 85 -18.40 -1.92 4.25
CA VAL A 85 -18.78 -1.58 5.62
C VAL A 85 -19.34 -2.80 6.35
N GLU A 86 -20.29 -3.53 5.77
CA GLU A 86 -20.91 -4.71 6.39
C GLU A 86 -19.87 -5.77 6.80
N ASN A 87 -18.88 -6.04 5.93
CA ASN A 87 -17.80 -6.98 6.25
C ASN A 87 -16.85 -6.48 7.35
N ARG A 88 -16.62 -5.17 7.44
CA ARG A 88 -15.82 -4.58 8.53
C ARG A 88 -16.57 -4.65 9.86
N MET A 89 -17.87 -4.41 9.86
CA MET A 89 -18.72 -4.64 11.04
C MET A 89 -18.72 -6.10 11.46
N GLU A 90 -18.82 -7.06 10.53
CA GLU A 90 -18.68 -8.48 10.85
C GLU A 90 -17.31 -8.78 11.47
N THR A 91 -16.25 -8.14 10.97
CA THR A 91 -14.91 -8.30 11.54
C THR A 91 -14.85 -7.85 12.99
N PHE A 92 -15.44 -6.70 13.34
CA PHE A 92 -15.51 -6.24 14.73
C PHE A 92 -16.28 -7.21 15.62
N GLU A 93 -17.43 -7.70 15.16
CA GLU A 93 -18.20 -8.71 15.88
C GLU A 93 -17.43 -10.02 16.11
N ARG A 94 -16.59 -10.44 15.16
CA ARG A 94 -15.73 -11.62 15.30
C ARG A 94 -14.62 -11.36 16.31
N VAL A 95 -13.95 -10.23 16.24
CA VAL A 95 -12.87 -9.89 17.19
C VAL A 95 -13.43 -9.78 18.61
N ARG A 96 -14.61 -9.18 18.83
CA ARG A 96 -15.29 -9.20 20.14
C ARG A 96 -15.49 -10.62 20.69
N LYS A 97 -15.74 -11.58 19.81
CA LYS A 97 -15.93 -13.01 20.14
C LYS A 97 -14.60 -13.79 20.20
N ASN A 98 -13.45 -13.12 20.17
CA ASN A 98 -12.12 -13.72 20.07
C ASN A 98 -11.96 -14.67 18.87
N GLN A 99 -12.65 -14.37 17.77
CA GLN A 99 -12.57 -15.13 16.52
C GLN A 99 -11.66 -14.40 15.53
N MET A 100 -10.87 -15.16 14.79
CA MET A 100 -10.01 -14.60 13.76
C MET A 100 -10.86 -13.91 12.67
N PRO A 101 -10.45 -12.70 12.23
CA PRO A 101 -10.99 -12.07 11.03
C PRO A 101 -10.85 -12.97 9.81
N ARG A 102 -11.71 -12.75 8.81
CA ARG A 102 -11.54 -13.40 7.50
C ARG A 102 -10.37 -12.76 6.76
N LEU A 103 -9.62 -13.57 6.01
CA LEU A 103 -8.55 -13.07 5.14
C LEU A 103 -9.12 -12.49 3.83
N ALA A 104 -10.17 -13.09 3.30
CA ALA A 104 -10.95 -12.54 2.20
C ALA A 104 -11.78 -11.34 2.65
N GLY A 105 -12.12 -10.46 1.71
CA GLY A 105 -12.99 -9.31 1.97
C GLY A 105 -12.35 -7.95 1.66
N PRO A 106 -12.99 -6.87 2.09
CA PRO A 106 -12.69 -5.52 1.63
C PRO A 106 -11.45 -4.88 2.27
N HIS A 107 -10.88 -5.50 3.31
CA HIS A 107 -9.62 -5.06 3.89
C HIS A 107 -8.41 -5.56 3.10
N ASN A 108 -8.51 -6.65 2.35
CA ASN A 108 -7.37 -7.26 1.67
C ASN A 108 -7.55 -7.17 0.15
N GLY A 109 -7.01 -6.09 -0.43
CA GLY A 109 -6.98 -5.89 -1.88
C GLY A 109 -5.75 -6.56 -2.49
N MET A 110 -5.95 -7.36 -3.55
CA MET A 110 -4.85 -7.92 -4.34
C MET A 110 -4.47 -6.91 -5.42
N VAL A 111 -3.38 -6.19 -5.19
CA VAL A 111 -2.89 -5.11 -6.05
C VAL A 111 -1.96 -5.70 -7.11
N ALA A 112 -2.45 -5.76 -8.35
CA ALA A 112 -1.69 -6.09 -9.52
C ALA A 112 -1.00 -4.84 -10.09
N THR A 113 0.31 -4.92 -10.27
CA THR A 113 1.16 -3.83 -10.78
C THR A 113 2.12 -4.34 -11.83
N TYR A 114 2.63 -3.45 -12.68
CA TYR A 114 3.73 -3.75 -13.60
C TYR A 114 4.57 -2.50 -13.83
N GLY A 115 5.86 -2.69 -14.09
CA GLY A 115 6.78 -1.56 -14.27
C GLY A 115 8.21 -2.04 -14.45
N ILE A 116 9.02 -1.89 -13.40
CA ILE A 116 10.42 -2.30 -13.38
C ILE A 116 10.61 -3.54 -12.51
N ARG A 117 11.44 -4.48 -13.00
CA ARG A 117 11.74 -5.71 -12.27
C ARG A 117 12.80 -5.46 -11.20
N ARG A 118 12.72 -6.22 -10.11
CA ARG A 118 13.84 -6.43 -9.21
C ARG A 118 14.97 -7.19 -9.90
N LEU A 119 16.18 -7.05 -9.38
CA LEU A 119 17.37 -7.75 -9.89
C LEU A 119 17.25 -9.27 -9.69
N ASP A 120 16.53 -9.76 -8.68
CA ASP A 120 16.19 -11.17 -8.48
C ASP A 120 15.01 -11.70 -9.30
N SER A 121 14.30 -10.84 -10.04
CA SER A 121 13.12 -11.25 -10.81
C SER A 121 13.38 -11.22 -12.32
N GLN A 122 12.80 -12.19 -13.03
CA GLN A 122 12.69 -12.19 -14.50
C GLN A 122 11.45 -11.42 -14.98
N PHE A 123 10.47 -11.19 -14.11
CA PHE A 123 9.18 -10.59 -14.45
C PHE A 123 9.04 -9.19 -13.86
N LYS A 124 8.37 -8.30 -14.62
CA LYS A 124 8.02 -6.94 -14.19
C LYS A 124 6.64 -6.85 -13.54
N ILE A 125 5.77 -7.81 -13.84
CA ILE A 125 4.44 -7.93 -13.25
C ILE A 125 4.57 -8.45 -11.81
N ASN A 126 3.74 -7.90 -10.93
CA ASN A 126 3.63 -8.32 -9.54
C ASN A 126 2.16 -8.35 -9.10
N ASN A 127 1.88 -9.14 -8.07
CA ASN A 127 0.63 -9.07 -7.32
C ASN A 127 0.95 -9.13 -5.83
N ALA A 128 0.41 -8.20 -5.05
CA ALA A 128 0.60 -8.16 -3.60
C ALA A 128 -0.74 -7.96 -2.90
N VAL A 129 -0.97 -8.70 -1.81
CA VAL A 129 -2.08 -8.42 -0.91
C VAL A 129 -1.71 -7.22 -0.05
N LYS A 130 -2.58 -6.21 -0.03
CA LYS A 130 -2.39 -4.96 0.72
C LYS A 130 -3.62 -4.69 1.58
N GLY A 131 -3.38 -4.22 2.80
CA GLY A 131 -4.42 -3.73 3.70
C GLY A 131 -5.05 -2.46 3.11
N MET A 132 -6.37 -2.41 3.01
CA MET A 132 -7.14 -1.34 2.39
C MET A 132 -8.09 -0.72 3.42
N GLY A 133 -8.06 0.60 3.49
CA GLY A 133 -8.95 1.44 4.26
C GLY A 133 -9.59 2.51 3.40
N PHE A 134 -10.53 3.24 4.00
CA PHE A 134 -11.10 4.43 3.39
C PHE A 134 -10.18 5.63 3.63
N MET A 135 -10.13 6.55 2.65
CA MET A 135 -9.41 7.81 2.79
C MET A 135 -10.35 8.88 3.37
N PRO A 136 -9.98 9.58 4.45
CA PRO A 136 -10.79 10.68 4.98
C PRO A 136 -10.95 11.77 3.93
N ARG A 137 -12.11 12.42 3.93
CA ARG A 137 -12.30 13.64 3.17
C ARG A 137 -11.34 14.71 3.65
N GLU A 138 -10.92 15.56 2.73
CA GLU A 138 -9.98 16.63 3.04
C GLU A 138 -10.49 17.59 4.12
N ASP A 139 -11.80 17.89 4.12
CA ASP A 139 -12.42 18.74 5.12
C ASP A 139 -12.71 18.04 6.46
N LYS A 140 -12.51 16.72 6.54
CA LYS A 140 -12.76 15.90 7.73
C LYS A 140 -11.52 15.25 8.32
N ILE A 141 -10.39 15.23 7.60
CA ILE A 141 -9.21 14.47 8.02
C ILE A 141 -8.67 14.89 9.39
N LYS A 142 -8.65 16.19 9.69
CA LYS A 142 -8.19 16.71 10.98
C LYS A 142 -9.10 16.29 12.13
N GLU A 143 -10.41 16.38 11.91
CA GLU A 143 -11.43 15.94 12.87
C GLU A 143 -11.27 14.44 13.19
N VAL A 144 -11.06 13.61 12.17
CA VAL A 144 -10.85 12.17 12.34
C VAL A 144 -9.52 11.87 13.04
N ILE A 145 -8.44 12.59 12.72
CA ILE A 145 -7.15 12.46 13.42
C ILE A 145 -7.32 12.81 14.90
N ASP A 146 -7.97 13.93 15.22
CA ASP A 146 -8.18 14.38 16.60
C ASP A 146 -9.01 13.35 17.41
N LEU A 147 -10.05 12.79 16.79
CA LEU A 147 -10.86 11.72 17.39
C LEU A 147 -10.01 10.47 17.70
N LEU A 148 -9.21 10.02 16.74
CA LEU A 148 -8.35 8.85 16.92
C LEU A 148 -7.24 9.10 17.95
N GLU A 149 -6.57 10.25 17.92
CA GLU A 149 -5.52 10.62 18.89
C GLU A 149 -6.07 10.74 20.32
N SER A 150 -7.24 11.36 20.48
CA SER A 150 -7.88 11.52 21.79
C SER A 150 -8.39 10.22 22.39
N THR A 151 -8.59 9.18 21.56
CA THR A 151 -9.13 7.89 22.00
C THR A 151 -8.14 6.74 21.95
N LYS A 152 -6.93 6.90 21.36
CA LYS A 152 -5.96 5.81 21.11
C LYS A 152 -5.47 5.02 22.33
N ASP A 153 -5.59 5.60 23.53
CA ASP A 153 -5.20 4.98 24.80
C ASP A 153 -6.42 4.47 25.60
N SER A 154 -7.59 4.43 24.97
CA SER A 154 -8.82 3.91 25.58
C SER A 154 -8.84 2.38 25.60
N ASP A 155 -9.84 1.81 26.25
CA ASP A 155 -10.05 0.37 26.24
C ASP A 155 -10.52 -0.13 24.87
N PHE A 156 -10.38 -1.45 24.66
CA PHE A 156 -10.68 -2.11 23.40
C PHE A 156 -12.12 -1.89 22.90
N GLU A 157 -13.11 -1.88 23.79
CA GLU A 157 -14.51 -1.71 23.38
C GLU A 157 -14.77 -0.25 22.95
N THR A 158 -14.12 0.71 23.59
CA THR A 158 -14.14 2.11 23.16
C THR A 158 -13.51 2.26 21.77
N HIS A 159 -12.38 1.61 21.48
CA HIS A 159 -11.77 1.61 20.14
C HIS A 159 -12.73 1.08 19.08
N LEU A 160 -13.38 -0.07 19.33
CA LEU A 160 -14.32 -0.64 18.37
C LEU A 160 -15.50 0.30 18.11
N LYS A 161 -16.07 0.92 19.15
CA LYS A 161 -17.19 1.86 19.00
C LYS A 161 -16.83 3.08 18.15
N VAL A 162 -15.63 3.63 18.32
CA VAL A 162 -15.13 4.73 17.48
C VAL A 162 -15.06 4.30 16.02
N LEU A 163 -14.50 3.13 15.75
CA LEU A 163 -14.41 2.61 14.37
C LEU A 163 -15.79 2.29 13.77
N GLU A 164 -16.71 1.77 14.57
CA GLU A 164 -18.09 1.54 14.16
C GLU A 164 -18.81 2.84 13.82
N ASP A 165 -18.65 3.87 14.63
CA ASP A 165 -19.25 5.18 14.35
C ASP A 165 -18.75 5.77 13.04
N LEU A 166 -17.43 5.72 12.80
CA LEU A 166 -16.81 6.14 11.55
C LEU A 166 -17.38 5.39 10.34
N TYR A 167 -17.61 4.08 10.45
CA TYR A 167 -18.17 3.29 9.35
C TYR A 167 -19.69 3.40 9.19
N ASN A 168 -20.44 3.64 10.27
CA ASN A 168 -21.88 3.94 10.20
C ASN A 168 -22.13 5.28 9.50
N HIS A 169 -21.17 6.20 9.58
CA HIS A 169 -21.20 7.52 8.93
C HIS A 169 -20.14 7.62 7.83
N VAL A 170 -19.92 6.53 7.07
CA VAL A 170 -18.80 6.42 6.12
C VAL A 170 -18.72 7.58 5.12
N ASP A 171 -19.86 8.04 4.58
CA ASP A 171 -19.91 9.13 3.59
C ASP A 171 -19.73 10.53 4.21
N GLU A 172 -19.93 10.65 5.53
CA GLU A 172 -19.64 11.89 6.23
C GLU A 172 -18.12 12.09 6.31
N TYR A 173 -17.39 11.05 6.72
CA TYR A 173 -15.98 11.14 7.05
C TYR A 173 -15.03 10.81 5.90
N PHE A 174 -15.43 9.92 4.99
CA PHE A 174 -14.54 9.35 3.98
C PHE A 174 -14.96 9.68 2.55
N THR A 175 -13.97 9.83 1.67
CA THR A 175 -14.22 10.00 0.24
C THR A 175 -14.40 8.65 -0.43
N ARG A 176 -15.31 8.60 -1.41
CA ARG A 176 -15.49 7.44 -2.28
C ARG A 176 -14.53 7.41 -3.46
N LYS A 177 -13.74 8.48 -3.67
CA LYS A 177 -12.87 8.62 -4.86
C LYS A 177 -11.47 8.02 -4.67
N ALA A 178 -11.15 7.52 -3.49
CA ALA A 178 -9.87 6.89 -3.22
C ALA A 178 -9.96 5.80 -2.15
N LEU A 179 -9.05 4.84 -2.24
CA LEU A 179 -8.73 3.90 -1.17
C LEU A 179 -7.35 4.24 -0.60
N LEU A 180 -7.13 3.90 0.67
CA LEU A 180 -5.89 4.18 1.37
C LEU A 180 -5.23 2.89 1.86
N SER A 181 -3.90 2.82 1.75
CA SER A 181 -3.09 1.70 2.21
C SER A 181 -1.75 2.19 2.77
N LEU A 182 -0.96 1.25 3.28
CA LEU A 182 0.41 1.46 3.71
C LEU A 182 1.36 0.53 2.94
N GLU A 183 2.48 1.08 2.51
CA GLU A 183 3.62 0.31 2.02
C GLU A 183 4.54 -0.02 3.22
N LEU A 184 4.32 -1.20 3.81
CA LEU A 184 4.89 -1.58 5.11
C LEU A 184 6.35 -2.02 5.06
N TYR A 185 6.78 -2.61 3.95
CA TYR A 185 8.03 -3.35 3.87
C TYR A 185 9.14 -2.59 3.14
N THR A 186 8.77 -1.65 2.27
CA THR A 186 9.75 -0.87 1.52
C THR A 186 10.58 0.01 2.45
N THR A 187 11.89 -0.07 2.30
CA THR A 187 12.90 0.85 2.86
C THR A 187 13.98 1.07 1.80
N LYS A 188 14.91 1.99 2.06
CA LYS A 188 16.08 2.18 1.19
C LYS A 188 16.90 0.89 1.00
N GLU A 189 16.92 0.01 1.99
CA GLU A 189 17.65 -1.25 1.99
C GLU A 189 16.83 -2.42 1.43
N PHE A 190 15.52 -2.26 1.21
CA PHE A 190 14.65 -3.30 0.69
C PHE A 190 13.50 -2.70 -0.13
N GLU A 191 13.49 -2.93 -1.43
CA GLU A 191 12.42 -2.43 -2.31
C GLU A 191 11.41 -3.56 -2.61
N THR A 192 10.12 -3.29 -2.39
CA THR A 192 9.08 -4.23 -2.83
C THR A 192 8.83 -4.10 -4.33
N HIS A 193 8.36 -5.16 -4.99
CA HIS A 193 7.91 -5.07 -6.38
C HIS A 193 6.79 -4.04 -6.57
N THR A 194 5.84 -3.96 -5.62
CA THR A 194 4.74 -2.99 -5.69
C THR A 194 5.27 -1.56 -5.69
N PHE A 195 6.14 -1.20 -4.74
CA PHE A 195 6.80 0.11 -4.70
C PHE A 195 7.52 0.43 -6.02
N LEU A 196 8.38 -0.48 -6.48
CA LEU A 196 9.15 -0.29 -7.72
C LEU A 196 8.25 -0.04 -8.93
N ASN A 197 7.21 -0.85 -9.07
CA ASN A 197 6.27 -0.73 -10.17
C ASN A 197 5.48 0.58 -10.11
N GLU A 198 4.86 0.90 -8.96
CA GLU A 198 4.02 2.09 -8.82
C GLU A 198 4.83 3.40 -8.95
N MET A 199 6.11 3.40 -8.55
CA MET A 199 7.00 4.54 -8.75
C MET A 199 7.23 4.86 -10.23
N VAL A 200 7.28 3.86 -11.11
CA VAL A 200 7.56 4.05 -12.55
C VAL A 200 6.33 4.02 -13.45
N ASN A 201 5.29 3.30 -13.03
CA ASN A 201 3.98 3.21 -13.67
C ASN A 201 2.89 3.08 -12.58
N PRO A 202 2.16 4.16 -12.27
CA PRO A 202 1.23 4.18 -11.16
C PRO A 202 -0.12 3.53 -11.47
N ALA A 203 -0.35 3.01 -12.69
CA ALA A 203 -1.60 2.33 -13.02
C ALA A 203 -1.67 0.95 -12.38
N VAL A 204 -2.70 0.71 -11.58
CA VAL A 204 -2.90 -0.56 -10.86
C VAL A 204 -4.32 -1.12 -11.06
N SER A 205 -4.45 -2.44 -10.89
CA SER A 205 -5.74 -3.10 -10.72
C SER A 205 -5.77 -3.79 -9.37
N ILE A 206 -6.84 -3.58 -8.60
CA ILE A 206 -7.02 -4.10 -7.25
C ILE A 206 -8.24 -5.00 -7.25
N VAL A 207 -8.03 -6.29 -7.03
CA VAL A 207 -9.12 -7.27 -6.92
C VAL A 207 -9.40 -7.57 -5.47
N PHE A 208 -10.68 -7.57 -5.09
CA PHE A 208 -11.15 -8.04 -3.81
C PHE A 208 -11.83 -9.40 -3.99
N LEU A 209 -11.18 -10.46 -3.49
CA LEU A 209 -11.72 -11.82 -3.54
C LEU A 209 -12.71 -12.03 -2.40
N ASP A 210 -14.00 -11.94 -2.72
CA ASP A 210 -15.11 -12.25 -1.82
C ASP A 210 -16.42 -12.40 -2.64
N ILE A 211 -17.57 -12.58 -1.97
CA ILE A 211 -18.89 -12.47 -2.59
C ILE A 211 -19.70 -11.35 -1.91
N PRO A 212 -20.05 -10.26 -2.63
CA PRO A 212 -19.64 -9.91 -4.00
C PRO A 212 -18.12 -9.72 -4.17
N SER A 213 -17.64 -9.82 -5.41
CA SER A 213 -16.25 -9.54 -5.78
C SER A 213 -16.18 -8.27 -6.62
N PHE A 214 -15.19 -7.43 -6.36
CA PHE A 214 -14.97 -6.19 -7.08
C PHE A 214 -13.54 -6.09 -7.60
N GLU A 215 -13.38 -5.37 -8.71
CA GLU A 215 -12.10 -4.87 -9.16
C GLU A 215 -12.14 -3.35 -9.22
N VAL A 216 -11.09 -2.71 -8.71
CA VAL A 216 -10.89 -1.27 -8.75
C VAL A 216 -9.62 -1.00 -9.53
N LYS A 217 -9.72 -0.27 -10.63
CA LYS A 217 -8.55 0.27 -11.32
C LYS A 217 -8.28 1.68 -10.85
N ALA A 218 -7.02 1.94 -10.52
CA ALA A 218 -6.63 3.17 -9.84
C ALA A 218 -5.28 3.69 -10.34
N ILE A 219 -5.03 4.97 -10.04
CA ILE A 219 -3.69 5.55 -10.05
C ILE A 219 -3.17 5.54 -8.61
N ALA A 220 -2.05 4.86 -8.37
CA ALA A 220 -1.39 4.77 -7.08
C ALA A 220 -0.45 5.97 -6.86
N GLN A 221 -0.73 6.74 -5.81
CA GLN A 221 0.12 7.82 -5.31
C GLN A 221 0.85 7.36 -4.04
N LEU A 222 2.18 7.36 -4.05
CA LEU A 222 3.01 7.00 -2.91
C LEU A 222 3.52 8.26 -2.21
N ILE A 223 3.32 8.32 -0.90
CA ILE A 223 3.63 9.48 -0.07
C ILE A 223 4.59 9.06 1.03
N HIS A 224 5.86 9.44 0.88
CA HIS A 224 6.89 9.16 1.88
C HIS A 224 6.78 10.16 3.04
N PRO A 225 6.77 9.74 4.32
CA PRO A 225 6.58 10.63 5.47
C PRO A 225 7.61 11.76 5.59
N ASN A 226 8.83 11.52 5.11
CA ASN A 226 9.94 12.49 5.17
C ASN A 226 10.11 13.32 3.89
N ASP A 227 9.20 13.23 2.92
CA ASP A 227 9.32 14.05 1.70
C ASP A 227 9.12 15.54 2.04
N PRO A 228 10.10 16.43 1.81
CA PRO A 228 9.98 17.84 2.13
C PRO A 228 8.99 18.60 1.23
N GLN A 229 8.53 17.98 0.14
CA GLN A 229 7.60 18.59 -0.82
C GLN A 229 6.13 18.32 -0.49
N LEU A 230 5.83 17.57 0.58
CA LEU A 230 4.44 17.28 0.94
C LEU A 230 3.65 18.54 1.27
N THR A 231 2.46 18.62 0.70
CA THR A 231 1.41 19.52 1.15
C THR A 231 0.94 19.16 2.56
N GLU A 232 0.28 20.10 3.25
CA GLU A 232 -0.29 19.81 4.57
C GLU A 232 -1.31 18.67 4.53
N TYR A 233 -2.12 18.58 3.46
CA TYR A 233 -3.08 17.50 3.32
C TYR A 233 -2.40 16.13 3.13
N GLU A 234 -1.28 16.06 2.39
CA GLU A 234 -0.52 14.81 2.25
C GLU A 234 0.13 14.37 3.57
N LYS A 235 0.59 15.32 4.40
CA LYS A 235 1.06 15.03 5.76
C LYS A 235 -0.07 14.47 6.63
N ASP A 236 -1.26 15.08 6.57
CA ASP A 236 -2.44 14.59 7.28
C ASP A 236 -2.83 13.18 6.80
N ILE A 237 -2.77 12.89 5.49
CA ILE A 237 -3.00 11.54 4.94
C ILE A 237 -2.02 10.53 5.53
N VAL A 238 -0.72 10.85 5.55
CA VAL A 238 0.31 9.98 6.10
C VAL A 238 0.09 9.75 7.59
N HIS A 239 -0.24 10.80 8.36
CA HIS A 239 -0.53 10.69 9.79
C HIS A 239 -1.74 9.80 10.01
N TYR A 240 -2.87 10.09 9.35
CA TYR A 240 -4.08 9.28 9.47
C TYR A 240 -3.83 7.81 9.12
N ALA A 241 -3.17 7.51 7.98
CA ALA A 241 -2.94 6.14 7.54
C ALA A 241 -2.17 5.31 8.58
N ASN A 242 -1.15 5.92 9.19
CA ASN A 242 -0.33 5.30 10.23
C ASN A 242 -1.07 5.21 11.57
N LEU A 243 -1.85 6.24 11.91
CA LEU A 243 -2.63 6.31 13.13
C LEU A 243 -3.72 5.24 13.14
N ILE A 244 -4.56 5.16 12.10
CA ILE A 244 -5.65 4.17 12.01
C ILE A 244 -5.11 2.73 12.02
N HIS A 245 -3.97 2.49 11.36
CA HIS A 245 -3.30 1.19 11.40
C HIS A 245 -2.83 0.83 12.81
N SER A 246 -2.19 1.78 13.51
CA SER A 246 -1.72 1.57 14.89
C SER A 246 -2.88 1.49 15.89
N TYR A 247 -3.98 2.19 15.62
CA TYR A 247 -5.20 2.18 16.43
C TYR A 247 -5.80 0.77 16.51
N PHE A 248 -5.74 0.01 15.40
CA PHE A 248 -6.25 -1.35 15.33
C PHE A 248 -5.22 -2.43 15.70
N HIS A 249 -3.95 -2.27 15.29
CA HIS A 249 -2.91 -3.30 15.45
C HIS A 249 -1.93 -3.06 16.61
N GLY A 250 -2.03 -1.93 17.31
CA GLY A 250 -1.08 -1.48 18.31
C GLY A 250 0.06 -0.65 17.73
N LYS A 251 0.88 -0.08 18.61
CA LYS A 251 1.92 0.89 18.24
C LYS A 251 3.06 0.26 17.44
N PHE A 252 3.42 0.90 16.32
CA PHE A 252 4.63 0.60 15.54
C PHE A 252 5.75 1.61 15.83
N THR A 253 7.00 1.20 15.59
CA THR A 253 8.20 2.02 15.85
C THR A 253 8.61 2.93 14.70
N LYS A 254 7.99 2.77 13.53
CA LYS A 254 8.26 3.57 12.33
C LYS A 254 6.97 4.09 11.71
N THR A 255 7.07 5.21 11.02
CA THR A 255 6.04 5.73 10.13
C THR A 255 6.20 5.08 8.76
N PHE A 256 5.15 4.46 8.27
CA PHE A 256 5.10 3.82 6.96
C PHE A 256 4.74 4.82 5.86
N ILE A 257 5.14 4.49 4.64
CA ILE A 257 4.73 5.17 3.41
C ILE A 257 3.22 4.98 3.24
N ALA A 258 2.48 6.07 2.99
CA ALA A 258 1.08 5.98 2.63
C ALA A 258 0.93 5.76 1.11
N VAL A 259 -0.07 4.97 0.72
CA VAL A 259 -0.43 4.77 -0.68
C VAL A 259 -1.89 5.13 -0.88
N VAL A 260 -2.16 6.12 -1.71
CA VAL A 260 -3.51 6.54 -2.11
C VAL A 260 -3.81 5.95 -3.47
N TYR A 261 -4.88 5.16 -3.58
CA TYR A 261 -5.36 4.61 -4.84
C TYR A 261 -6.54 5.43 -5.33
N HIS A 262 -6.28 6.38 -6.23
CA HIS A 262 -7.31 7.23 -6.83
C HIS A 262 -8.15 6.43 -7.82
N VAL A 263 -9.44 6.27 -7.53
CA VAL A 263 -10.35 5.35 -8.23
C VAL A 263 -10.67 5.89 -9.62
N ILE A 264 -10.33 5.13 -10.68
CA ILE A 264 -10.59 5.50 -12.08
C ILE A 264 -11.73 4.66 -12.67
N GLU A 265 -11.73 3.36 -12.39
CA GLU A 265 -12.78 2.45 -12.83
C GLU A 265 -13.12 1.44 -11.73
N VAL A 266 -14.37 1.02 -11.67
CA VAL A 266 -14.82 -0.06 -10.79
C VAL A 266 -15.57 -1.09 -11.63
N TYR A 267 -15.31 -2.36 -11.36
CA TYR A 267 -15.87 -3.51 -12.04
C TYR A 267 -16.55 -4.46 -11.04
N ASP A 268 -17.64 -5.09 -11.46
CA ASP A 268 -18.28 -6.19 -10.72
C ASP A 268 -17.74 -7.53 -11.21
N ASN A 269 -16.88 -8.13 -10.39
CA ASN A 269 -16.25 -9.44 -10.62
C ASN A 269 -17.02 -10.58 -9.96
N THR A 270 -18.20 -10.34 -9.38
CA THR A 270 -18.99 -11.37 -8.69
C THR A 270 -19.32 -12.52 -9.65
N PRO A 271 -18.95 -13.77 -9.32
CA PRO A 271 -19.32 -14.92 -10.14
C PRO A 271 -20.84 -15.09 -10.26
N GLY A 272 -21.34 -15.40 -11.46
CA GLY A 272 -22.75 -15.76 -11.68
C GLY A 272 -23.57 -14.75 -12.49
N ARG A 273 -24.86 -14.58 -12.15
CA ARG A 273 -25.77 -13.63 -12.83
C ARG A 273 -25.68 -12.26 -12.15
N GLY A 274 -25.10 -11.26 -12.82
CA GLY A 274 -25.04 -9.88 -12.36
C GLY A 274 -23.62 -9.31 -12.28
N GLY A 275 -22.62 -10.15 -12.02
CA GLY A 275 -21.19 -9.84 -12.17
C GLY A 275 -20.54 -10.69 -13.28
N LYS A 276 -19.39 -10.25 -13.80
CA LYS A 276 -18.62 -10.90 -14.90
C LYS A 276 -17.38 -10.10 -15.35
N GLY A 277 -16.87 -9.19 -14.53
CA GLY A 277 -15.91 -8.18 -15.01
C GLY A 277 -16.59 -7.08 -15.82
N ILE A 278 -17.84 -6.76 -15.49
CA ILE A 278 -18.54 -5.65 -16.12
C ILE A 278 -18.15 -4.37 -15.40
N ARG A 279 -17.75 -3.35 -16.16
CA ARG A 279 -17.48 -2.02 -15.62
C ARG A 279 -18.79 -1.41 -15.14
N ILE A 280 -18.79 -0.96 -13.89
CA ILE A 280 -19.94 -0.34 -13.23
C ILE A 280 -19.70 1.14 -12.95
N MET A 281 -18.44 1.57 -12.82
CA MET A 281 -18.05 2.98 -12.71
C MET A 281 -16.85 3.27 -13.62
N PRO A 282 -16.89 4.33 -14.45
CA PRO A 282 -18.12 4.95 -14.93
C PRO A 282 -18.97 3.92 -15.70
N PRO A 283 -20.31 4.02 -15.67
CA PRO A 283 -21.16 3.12 -16.43
C PRO A 283 -20.81 3.19 -17.92
N LEU A 284 -20.83 2.04 -18.59
CA LEU A 284 -20.72 2.01 -20.06
C LEU A 284 -21.98 2.63 -20.67
N PRO A 285 -21.87 3.32 -21.82
CA PRO A 285 -23.02 3.84 -22.58
C PRO A 285 -24.04 2.76 -22.94
#